data_AF-A0A392RZF8-F1
#
_entry.id   AF-A0A392RZF8-F1
#
_cell.length_a   1.000
_cell.length_b   1.000
_cell.length_c   1.000
_cell.angle_alpha   90.00
_cell.angle_beta   90.00
_cell.angle_gamma   90.00
#
_symmetry.space_group_name_H-M   'P 1'
#
loop_
_entity.id
_entity.type
_entity.pdbx_description
1 polymer ?
#
loop_
_entity_poly.entity_id
_entity_poly.type
_entity_poly.pdbx_seq_one_letter_code
_entity_poly.pdbx_strand_id
1 'polypeptide(L)'
;MDWLSYHYVILDCARKLAFFPEPGVARYMSANRLVVTMWNGEPKIVSLSSIEVTPGVLVEEVRVVQLFQDIFPSEIPGFPPTREVEF
;
A
#
# COMPACT_ATOMS: atom_id res chain seq x y z
N MET A 1 1.07 21.45 0.35
CA MET A 1 1.79 20.49 1.21
C MET A 1 1.72 21.00 2.63
N ASP A 2 1.24 20.19 3.56
CA ASP A 2 1.23 20.52 4.99
C ASP A 2 2.57 20.12 5.65
N TRP A 3 2.81 20.66 6.84
CA TRP A 3 4.07 20.44 7.59
C TRP A 3 4.32 18.96 7.88
N LEU A 4 3.27 18.19 8.16
CA LEU A 4 3.37 16.76 8.46
C LEU A 4 3.90 15.96 7.26
N SER A 5 3.36 16.22 6.07
CA SER A 5 3.82 15.56 4.85
C SER A 5 5.24 15.95 4.48
N TYR A 6 5.64 17.21 4.72
CA TYR A 6 7.01 17.66 4.47
C TYR A 6 8.03 16.90 5.33
N HIS A 7 7.66 16.57 6.56
CA HIS A 7 8.51 15.84 7.51
C HIS A 7 8.26 14.32 7.53
N TYR A 8 7.45 13.79 6.61
CA TYR A 8 7.09 12.36 6.54
C TYR A 8 6.59 11.80 7.89
N VAL A 9 5.83 12.60 8.63
CA VAL A 9 5.30 12.21 9.95
C VAL A 9 4.26 11.10 9.77
N ILE A 10 4.37 10.03 10.57
CA ILE A 10 3.43 8.91 10.54
C ILE A 10 2.54 9.00 11.76
N LEU A 11 1.23 9.05 11.54
CA LEU A 11 0.23 9.09 12.60
C LEU A 11 -0.40 7.71 12.77
N ASP A 12 -0.28 7.13 13.97
CA ASP A 12 -1.05 5.97 14.40
C ASP A 12 -2.25 6.45 15.22
N CYS A 13 -3.39 6.61 14.54
CA CYS A 13 -4.63 7.09 15.17
C CYS A 13 -5.21 6.09 16.18
N ALA A 14 -4.95 4.78 16.01
CA ALA A 14 -5.48 3.77 16.92
C ALA A 14 -4.77 3.82 18.28
N ARG A 15 -3.44 4.03 18.26
CA ARG A 15 -2.63 4.14 19.47
C ARG A 15 -2.44 5.58 19.96
N LYS A 16 -2.90 6.57 19.18
CA LYS A 16 -2.70 8.01 19.43
C LYS A 16 -1.21 8.38 19.50
N LEU A 17 -0.41 7.87 18.55
CA LEU A 17 1.03 8.10 18.45
C LEU A 17 1.40 8.84 17.17
N ALA A 18 2.50 9.59 17.23
CA ALA A 18 3.11 10.25 16.07
C ALA A 18 4.59 9.86 16.00
N PHE A 19 5.04 9.37 14.84
CA PHE A 19 6.41 8.95 14.60
C PHE A 19 7.08 9.93 13.63
N PHE A 20 8.28 10.37 14.02
CA PHE A 20 9.11 11.30 13.26
C PHE A 20 10.32 10.54 12.73
N PRO A 21 10.28 10.04 11.49
CA PRO A 21 11.41 9.30 10.94
C PRO A 21 12.62 10.21 10.73
N GLU A 22 13.82 9.66 10.89
CA GLU A 22 15.04 10.40 10.62
C GLU A 22 15.09 10.86 9.15
N PRO A 23 15.69 12.04 8.85
CA PRO A 23 15.69 12.61 7.50
C PRO A 23 16.24 11.66 6.41
N GLY A 24 17.19 10.80 6.77
CA GLY A 24 17.72 9.77 5.86
C GLY A 24 16.67 8.74 5.48
N VAL A 25 15.90 8.25 6.45
CA VAL A 25 14.86 7.24 6.28
C VAL A 25 13.68 7.78 5.48
N ALA A 26 13.25 9.01 5.76
CA ALA A 26 12.19 9.70 5.02
C ALA A 26 12.47 9.74 3.50
N ARG A 27 13.73 9.96 3.10
CA ARG A 27 14.15 9.96 1.70
C ARG A 27 14.10 8.58 1.04
N TYR A 28 14.26 7.49 1.81
CA TYR A 28 14.08 6.13 1.31
C TYR A 28 12.61 5.72 1.25
N MET A 29 11.75 6.28 2.11
CA MET A 29 10.32 5.96 2.12
C MET A 29 9.63 6.37 0.81
N SER A 30 9.99 7.53 0.25
CA SER A 30 9.43 8.01 -1.03
C SER A 30 9.90 7.21 -2.25
N ALA A 31 11.10 6.63 -2.20
CA ALA A 31 11.68 5.89 -3.32
C ALA A 31 11.34 4.39 -3.31
N ASN A 32 11.30 3.74 -2.15
CA ASN A 32 11.37 2.28 -2.04
C ASN A 32 10.10 1.60 -1.50
N ARG A 33 8.96 2.30 -1.45
CA ARG A 33 7.70 1.76 -0.90
C ARG A 33 7.95 1.14 0.51
N LEU A 34 8.61 1.87 1.40
CA LEU A 34 8.81 1.41 2.77
C LEU A 34 7.49 1.57 3.55
N VAL A 35 7.12 0.56 4.34
CA VAL A 35 5.97 0.59 5.24
C VAL A 35 6.48 0.50 6.67
N VAL A 36 5.86 1.27 7.56
CA VAL A 36 6.11 1.13 8.99
C VAL A 36 5.11 0.14 9.55
N THR A 37 5.63 -0.94 10.12
CA THR A 37 4.88 -2.02 10.74
C THR A 37 5.20 -2.06 12.23
N MET A 38 4.31 -2.61 13.05
CA MET A 38 4.58 -2.78 14.48
C MET A 38 4.97 -4.23 14.73
N TRP A 39 6.17 -4.46 15.28
CA TRP A 39 6.64 -5.79 15.67
C TRP A 39 6.92 -5.80 17.17
N ASN A 40 6.21 -6.64 17.92
CA ASN A 40 6.31 -6.74 19.39
C ASN A 40 6.13 -5.41 20.15
N GLY A 41 5.32 -4.50 19.61
CA GLY A 41 5.08 -3.19 20.21
C GLY A 41 6.04 -2.09 19.74
N GLU A 42 7.11 -2.45 19.04
CA GLU A 42 8.09 -1.51 18.51
C GLU A 42 7.85 -1.20 17.02
N PRO A 43 8.02 0.06 16.58
CA PRO A 43 7.88 0.44 15.19
C PRO A 43 9.09 -0.07 14.39
N LYS A 44 8.82 -0.87 13.36
CA LYS A 44 9.81 -1.41 12.44
C LYS A 44 9.51 -0.99 11.01
N ILE A 45 10.50 -0.36 10.39
CA ILE A 45 10.43 0.10 9.01
C ILE A 45 10.88 -1.04 8.12
N VAL A 46 10.01 -1.49 7.22
CA VAL A 46 10.25 -2.62 6.32
C VAL A 46 10.03 -2.20 4.88
N SER A 47 10.80 -2.77 3.96
CA SER A 47 10.58 -2.53 2.53
C SER A 47 9.46 -3.40 2.01
N LEU A 48 8.53 -2.84 1.24
CA LEU A 48 7.51 -3.65 0.54
C LEU A 48 8.15 -4.66 -0.43
N SER A 49 9.36 -4.39 -0.94
CA SER A 49 10.10 -5.37 -1.74
C SER A 49 10.66 -6.55 -0.93
N SER A 50 10.81 -6.39 0.38
CA SER A 50 11.29 -7.42 1.32
C SER A 50 10.17 -8.15 2.04
N ILE A 51 8.93 -7.62 1.96
CA ILE A 51 7.75 -8.36 2.39
C ILE A 51 7.53 -9.44 1.33
N GLU A 52 7.87 -10.68 1.67
CA GLU A 52 7.32 -11.82 0.96
C GLU A 52 5.80 -11.70 1.05
N VAL A 53 5.17 -11.26 -0.05
CA VAL A 53 3.74 -11.42 -0.23
C VAL A 53 3.56 -12.93 -0.29
N THR A 54 3.25 -13.53 0.85
CA THR A 54 2.64 -14.85 0.84
C THR A 54 1.43 -14.71 -0.09
N PRO A 55 1.32 -15.51 -1.17
CA PRO A 55 0.10 -15.57 -1.96
C PRO A 55 -0.94 -16.30 -1.12
N GLY A 56 -1.31 -15.69 0.01
CA GLY A 56 -1.94 -16.36 1.14
C GLY A 56 -3.44 -16.21 1.19
N VAL A 57 -4.03 -15.49 0.25
CA VAL A 57 -5.49 -15.44 0.07
C VAL A 57 -5.70 -15.28 -1.43
N LEU A 58 -6.24 -16.30 -2.09
CA LEU A 58 -6.75 -16.11 -3.45
C LEU A 58 -7.78 -14.97 -3.36
N VAL A 59 -7.81 -14.05 -4.31
CA VAL A 59 -8.78 -12.92 -4.28
C VAL A 59 -10.22 -13.44 -4.11
N GLU A 60 -10.48 -14.65 -4.61
CA GLU A 60 -11.71 -15.45 -4.49
C GLU A 60 -12.07 -15.87 -3.05
N GLU A 61 -11.11 -15.92 -2.12
CA GLU A 61 -11.31 -16.28 -0.71
C GLU A 61 -11.65 -15.05 0.17
N VAL A 62 -11.54 -13.83 -0.39
CA VAL A 62 -11.96 -12.61 0.31
C VAL A 62 -13.49 -12.60 0.41
N ARG A 63 -14.05 -12.59 1.63
CA ARG A 63 -15.52 -12.65 1.84
C ARG A 63 -16.30 -11.63 1.01
N VAL A 64 -15.76 -10.43 0.84
CA VAL A 64 -16.40 -9.38 0.04
C VAL A 64 -16.44 -9.79 -1.44
N VAL A 65 -15.38 -10.39 -1.97
CA VAL A 65 -15.34 -10.87 -3.37
C VAL A 65 -16.34 -12.01 -3.58
N GLN A 66 -16.50 -12.91 -2.60
CA GLN A 66 -17.51 -13.98 -2.66
C GLN A 66 -18.95 -13.44 -2.69
N LEU A 67 -19.22 -12.32 -2.03
CA LEU A 67 -20.54 -11.69 -2.00
C LEU A 67 -20.86 -10.91 -3.29
N PHE A 68 -19.83 -10.53 -4.06
CA PHE A 68 -19.95 -9.65 -5.24
C PHE A 68 -19.19 -10.21 -6.45
N GLN A 69 -19.33 -11.51 -6.73
CA GLN A 69 -18.66 -12.16 -7.87
C GLN A 69 -19.10 -11.57 -9.23
N ASP A 70 -20.31 -11.02 -9.30
CA ASP A 70 -20.88 -10.34 -10.47
C ASP A 70 -20.19 -9.03 -10.83
N ILE A 71 -19.50 -8.38 -9.88
CA ILE A 71 -18.75 -7.13 -10.10
C ILE A 71 -17.32 -7.40 -10.60
N PHE A 72 -16.81 -8.63 -10.42
CA PHE A 72 -15.47 -9.05 -10.87
C PHE A 72 -15.57 -10.14 -11.94
N PRO A 73 -16.15 -9.86 -13.11
CA PRO A 73 -16.23 -10.85 -14.18
C PRO A 73 -14.82 -11.22 -14.67
N SER A 74 -14.63 -12.49 -15.04
CA SER A 74 -13.36 -12.99 -15.59
C SER A 74 -12.99 -12.30 -16.91
N GLU A 75 -13.98 -11.74 -17.60
CA GLU A 75 -13.83 -10.95 -18.82
C GLU A 75 -14.39 -9.55 -18.55
N ILE A 76 -13.60 -8.51 -18.80
CA ILE A 76 -14.04 -7.12 -18.67
C ILE A 76 -14.69 -6.71 -19.99
N PRO A 77 -16.03 -6.59 -20.08
CA PRO A 77 -16.68 -6.12 -21.30
C PRO A 77 -16.38 -4.64 -21.50
N GLY A 78 -15.89 -4.27 -22.68
CA GLY A 78 -15.70 -2.86 -23.06
C GLY A 78 -14.31 -2.30 -22.86
N PHE A 79 -13.26 -3.14 -22.88
CA PHE A 79 -11.91 -2.62 -23.07
C PHE A 79 -11.91 -1.73 -24.32
N PRO A 80 -11.56 -0.43 -24.22
CA PRO A 80 -11.49 0.41 -25.39
C PRO A 80 -10.48 -0.24 -26.36
N PRO A 81 -10.80 -0.30 -27.67
CA PRO A 81 -9.87 -0.84 -28.65
C PRO A 81 -8.52 -0.14 -28.49
N THR A 82 -7.43 -0.90 -28.61
CA THR A 82 -6.06 -0.38 -28.51
C THR A 82 -5.93 0.85 -29.39
N ARG A 83 -5.86 2.03 -28.78
CA ARG A 83 -5.72 3.29 -29.50
C ARG A 83 -4.24 3.45 -29.84
N GLU A 84 -3.92 3.43 -31.13
CA GLU A 84 -2.59 3.81 -31.60
C GLU A 84 -2.33 5.27 -31.17
N VAL A 85 -1.27 5.48 -30.39
CA VAL A 85 -0.81 6.81 -30.00
C VAL A 85 0.26 7.21 -31.01
N GLU A 86 -0.09 8.08 -31.94
CA GLU A 86 0.91 8.81 -32.73
C GLU A 86 1.61 9.82 -31.82
N PHE A 87 2.92 9.68 -31.67
CA PHE A 87 3.79 10.63 -30.96
C PHE A 87 4.26 11.73 -31.90
#